data_AF-A0A527I4I5-F1
#
_entry.id   AF-A0A527I4I5-F1
#
_cell.length_a   1.000
_cell.length_b   1.000
_cell.length_c   1.000
_cell.angle_alpha   90.00
_cell.angle_beta   90.00
_cell.angle_gamma   90.00
#
_symmetry.space_group_name_H-M   'P 1'
#
loop_
_entity.id
_entity.type
_entity.pdbx_description
1 polymer ?
#
loop_
_entity_poly.entity_id
_entity_poly.type
_entity_poly.pdbx_seq_one_letter_code
_entity_poly.pdbx_strand_id
1 'polypeptide(L)'
;MDDAIDIKELRDRIGWSQDRLASFLCVDRSSVSHMENGRPARGPVLRLLRMLVEAAKTGDADELFPDLSSPCAQAAVEITA
;
A
#
# COMPACT_ATOMS: atom_id res chain seq x y z
N MET A 1 19.81 1.49 11.12
CA MET A 1 18.72 2.31 11.66
C MET A 1 17.49 1.91 10.86
N ASP A 2 16.51 1.28 11.50
CA ASP A 2 15.22 1.06 10.86
C ASP A 2 14.45 2.37 11.01
N ASP A 3 14.52 3.22 10.00
CA ASP A 3 13.68 4.41 9.94
C ASP A 3 12.22 3.95 10.01
N ALA A 4 11.47 4.50 10.97
CA ALA A 4 10.07 4.20 11.12
C ALA A 4 9.35 4.62 9.84
N ILE A 5 8.66 3.69 9.19
CA ILE A 5 7.87 3.99 7.98
C ILE A 5 6.68 4.84 8.41
N ASP A 6 6.57 6.04 7.86
CA ASP A 6 5.32 6.81 7.93
C ASP A 6 4.31 6.18 6.95
N ILE A 7 3.46 5.32 7.50
CA ILE A 7 2.48 4.53 6.72
C ILE A 7 1.42 5.44 6.11
N LYS A 8 1.06 6.52 6.80
CA LYS A 8 0.05 7.46 6.32
C LYS A 8 0.58 8.26 5.14
N GLU A 9 1.79 8.81 5.28
CA GLU A 9 2.46 9.54 4.20
C GLU A 9 2.69 8.63 2.99
N LEU A 10 3.16 7.40 3.20
CA LEU A 10 3.33 6.43 2.13
C LEU A 10 2.02 6.17 1.38
N ARG A 11 0.92 5.94 2.10
CA ARG A 11 -0.40 5.67 1.53
C ARG A 11 -0.92 6.86 0.74
N ASP A 12 -0.82 8.07 1.30
CA ASP A 12 -1.28 9.30 0.66
C ASP A 12 -0.46 9.59 -0.61
N ARG A 13 0.86 9.35 -0.57
CA ARG A 13 1.76 9.51 -1.72
C ARG A 13 1.40 8.59 -2.90
N ILE A 14 1.02 7.34 -2.64
CA ILE A 14 0.62 6.39 -3.69
C ILE A 14 -0.88 6.45 -4.02
N GLY A 15 -1.64 7.35 -3.39
CA GLY A 15 -3.06 7.54 -3.66
C GLY A 15 -3.96 6.37 -3.24
N TRP A 16 -3.53 5.54 -2.28
CA TRP A 16 -4.32 4.38 -1.85
C TRP A 16 -5.30 4.73 -0.72
N SER A 17 -6.45 4.06 -0.69
CA SER A 17 -7.35 4.08 0.46
C SER A 17 -6.82 3.18 1.59
N GLN A 18 -7.31 3.37 2.82
CA GLN A 18 -6.99 2.47 3.93
C GLN A 18 -7.47 1.04 3.65
N ASP A 19 -8.59 0.87 2.94
CA ASP A 19 -9.13 -0.45 2.56
C ASP A 19 -8.25 -1.17 1.53
N ARG A 20 -7.73 -0.42 0.55
CA ARG A 20 -6.79 -0.96 -0.43
C ARG A 20 -5.48 -1.37 0.24
N LEU A 21 -4.94 -0.51 1.10
CA LEU A 21 -3.74 -0.83 1.88
C LEU A 21 -3.96 -2.04 2.80
N ALA A 22 -5.12 -2.14 3.45
CA ALA A 22 -5.49 -3.27 4.29
C ALA A 22 -5.52 -4.59 3.50
N SER A 23 -6.09 -4.55 2.29
CA SER A 23 -6.15 -5.69 1.37
C SER A 23 -4.74 -6.15 0.97
N PHE A 24 -3.87 -5.21 0.56
CA PHE A 24 -2.48 -5.52 0.24
C PHE A 24 -1.71 -6.14 1.42
N LEU A 25 -1.90 -5.58 2.62
CA LEU A 25 -1.23 -6.04 3.84
C LEU A 25 -1.87 -7.31 4.45
N CYS A 26 -3.00 -7.78 3.90
CA CYS A 26 -3.80 -8.88 4.43
C CYS A 26 -4.19 -8.68 5.91
N VAL A 27 -4.58 -7.46 6.26
CA VAL A 27 -5.06 -7.08 7.60
C VAL A 27 -6.42 -6.40 7.50
N ASP A 28 -7.05 -6.14 8.64
CA ASP A 28 -8.26 -5.35 8.67
C ASP A 28 -7.98 -3.83 8.57
N ARG A 29 -8.96 -3.06 8.11
CA ARG A 29 -8.87 -1.60 7.98
C ARG A 29 -8.54 -0.91 9.31
N SER A 30 -9.02 -1.43 10.45
CA SER A 30 -8.72 -0.85 11.77
C SER A 30 -7.26 -1.06 12.18
N SER A 31 -6.63 -2.17 11.76
CA SER A 31 -5.20 -2.39 11.90
C SER A 31 -4.40 -1.35 11.14
N VAL A 32 -4.79 -1.01 9.90
CA VAL A 32 -4.17 0.10 9.14
C VAL A 32 -4.33 1.43 9.89
N SER A 33 -5.54 1.74 10.36
CA SER A 33 -5.79 2.95 11.14
C SER A 33 -4.93 3.01 12.40
N HIS A 34 -4.81 1.92 13.17
CA HIS A 34 -3.96 1.88 14.36
C HIS A 34 -2.49 2.09 14.01
N MET A 35 -2.02 1.52 12.90
CA MET A 35 -0.64 1.69 12.46
C MET A 35 -0.33 3.14 12.05
N GLU A 36 -1.24 3.79 11.32
CA GLU A 36 -1.14 5.21 10.98
C GLU A 36 -1.19 6.14 12.20
N ASN A 37 -1.75 5.67 13.32
CA ASN A 37 -1.81 6.39 14.59
C ASN A 37 -0.70 5.95 15.57
N GLY A 38 0.36 5.31 15.08
CA GLY A 38 1.58 5.04 15.86
C GLY A 38 1.72 3.63 16.43
N ARG A 39 0.79 2.70 16.15
CA ARG A 39 1.03 1.28 16.45
C ARG A 39 2.12 0.75 15.52
N PRO A 40 3.24 0.23 16.03
CA PRO A 40 4.33 -0.21 15.16
C PRO A 40 3.92 -1.43 14.34
N ALA A 41 4.18 -1.39 13.04
CA ALA A 41 4.11 -2.56 12.17
C ALA A 41 5.24 -3.54 12.51
N ARG A 42 4.97 -4.85 12.46
CA ARG A 42 5.93 -5.90 12.77
C ARG A 42 5.80 -7.09 11.82
N GLY A 43 6.85 -7.90 11.74
CA GLY A 43 6.82 -9.18 11.03
C GLY A 43 6.44 -9.03 9.55
N PRO A 44 5.53 -9.87 9.02
CA PRO A 44 5.13 -9.83 7.61
C PRO A 44 4.61 -8.47 7.14
N VAL A 45 3.84 -7.77 7.97
CA VAL A 45 3.29 -6.44 7.63
C VAL A 45 4.40 -5.43 7.39
N LEU A 46 5.43 -5.41 8.25
CA LEU A 46 6.58 -4.53 8.06
C LEU A 46 7.35 -4.87 6.77
N ARG A 47 7.47 -6.16 6.44
CA ARG A 47 8.13 -6.59 5.19
C ARG A 47 7.36 -6.09 3.96
N LEU A 48 6.04 -6.23 3.95
CA LEU A 48 5.18 -5.75 2.86
C LEU A 48 5.23 -4.22 2.73
N LEU A 49 5.23 -3.49 3.85
CA LEU A 49 5.40 -2.04 3.84
C LEU A 49 6.73 -1.61 3.24
N ARG A 50 7.84 -2.31 3.56
CA ARG A 50 9.14 -2.04 2.94
C ARG A 50 9.13 -2.30 1.42
N MET A 51 8.46 -3.36 0.97
CA MET A 51 8.29 -3.61 -0.47
C MET A 51 7.50 -2.49 -1.15
N LEU A 52 6.44 -2.02 -0.50
CA LEU A 52 5.62 -0.91 -0.99
C LEU A 52 6.40 0.40 -1.05
N VAL A 53 7.28 0.66 -0.08
CA VAL A 53 8.19 1.81 -0.12
C VAL A 53 9.08 1.78 -1.34
N GLU A 54 9.67 0.63 -1.69
CA GLU A 54 10.51 0.52 -2.88
C GLU A 54 9.72 0.75 -4.18
N ALA A 55 8.52 0.17 -4.31
CA ALA A 55 7.67 0.43 -5.47
C ALA A 55 7.16 1.88 -5.56
N ALA A 56 6.90 2.52 -4.42
CA ALA A 56 6.52 3.94 -4.39
C ALA A 56 7.65 4.88 -4.88
N LYS A 57 8.91 4.43 -4.87
CA LYS A 57 10.04 5.19 -5.44
C LYS A 57 10.08 5.11 -6.97
N THR A 58 9.67 4.00 -7.55
CA THR A 58 9.69 3.78 -9.00
C THR A 58 8.38 4.16 -9.68
N GLY A 59 7.29 4.31 -8.91
CA GLY A 59 5.95 4.62 -9.44
C GLY A 59 5.09 3.37 -9.66
N ASP A 60 5.63 2.18 -9.33
CA ASP A 60 5.01 0.89 -9.65
C ASP A 60 4.15 0.34 -8.50
N ALA A 61 3.74 1.21 -7.57
CA ALA A 61 2.96 0.79 -6.40
C ALA A 61 1.66 0.08 -6.82
N ASP A 62 0.99 0.59 -7.85
CA ASP A 62 -0.21 -0.03 -8.40
C ASP A 62 0.04 -1.38 -9.07
N GLU A 63 1.24 -1.62 -9.61
CA GLU A 63 1.61 -2.90 -10.24
C GLU A 63 1.84 -4.01 -9.21
N LEU A 64 2.32 -3.67 -8.00
CA LEU A 64 2.46 -4.64 -6.90
C LEU A 64 1.12 -5.22 -6.46
N PHE A 65 0.05 -4.42 -6.53
CA PHE A 65 -1.29 -4.84 -6.15
C PHE A 65 -2.33 -4.09 -7.00
N PRO A 66 -2.62 -4.61 -8.21
CA PRO A 66 -3.60 -4.00 -9.08
C PRO A 66 -4.97 -4.09 -8.39
N ASP A 67 -5.53 -2.94 -8.07
CA ASP A 67 -6.91 -2.88 -7.58
C ASP A 67 -7.84 -3.10 -8.77
N LEU A 68 -8.21 -4.36 -9.02
CA LEU A 68 -9.10 -4.75 -10.11
C LEU A 68 -10.50 -4.10 -10.01
N SER A 69 -10.80 -3.40 -8.90
CA SER A 69 -12.03 -2.63 -8.70
C SER A 69 -11.85 -1.10 -8.87
N SER A 70 -10.63 -0.60 -9.07
CA SER A 70 -10.34 0.83 -9.31
C SER A 70 -10.44 1.21 -10.79
N PRO A 71 -11.03 2.37 -11.15
CA PRO A 71 -11.09 2.86 -12.53
C PRO A 71 -9.71 3.02 -13.19
N CYS A 72 -8.65 3.31 -12.40
CA CYS A 72 -7.29 3.46 -12.91
C CYS A 72 -6.68 2.12 -13.36
N ALA A 73 -7.01 1.02 -12.68
CA ALA A 73 -6.52 -0.32 -13.01
C ALA A 73 -7.24 -0.92 -14.22
N GLN A 74 -8.51 -0.56 -14.44
CA GLN A 74 -9.29 -1.01 -15.61
C GLN A 74 -8.70 -0.45 -16.92
N ALA A 75 -8.21 0.79 -16.91
CA ALA A 75 -7.55 1.39 -18.08
C ALA A 75 -6.23 0.68 -18.48
N ALA A 76 -5.51 0.11 -17.52
CA ALA A 76 -4.26 -0.63 -17.80
C ALA A 76 -4.53 -1.99 -18.51
N VAL A 77 -5.69 -2.59 -18.27
CA VAL A 77 -6.08 -3.87 -18.90
C VAL A 77 -6.51 -3.66 -20.36
N GLU A 78 -7.13 -2.53 -20.70
CA GLU A 78 -7.67 -2.27 -22.04
C GLU A 78 -6.63 -1.91 -23.11
N ILE A 79 -5.45 -1.42 -22.73
CA ILE A 79 -4.40 -1.00 -23.70
C ILE A 79 -3.60 -2.21 -24.25
N THR A 80 -3.75 -3.39 -23.63
CA THR A 80 -3.04 -4.63 -24.03
C THR A 80 -3.96 -5.65 -24.72
N ALA A 81 -5.25 -5.34 -24.90
CA ALA A 81 -6.25 -6.21 -25.55
C ALA A 81 -6.55 -5.76 -26.99
#